data_AF-A0A748G166-F1
#
_entry.id   AF-A0A748G166-F1
#
_cell.length_a   1.000
_cell.length_b   1.000
_cell.length_c   1.000
_cell.angle_alpha   90.00
_cell.angle_beta   90.00
_cell.angle_gamma   90.00
#
_symmetry.space_group_name_H-M   'P 1'
#
loop_
_entity.id
_entity.type
_entity.pdbx_description
1 polymer ?
#
loop_
_entity_poly.entity_id
_entity_poly.type
_entity_poly.pdbx_seq_one_letter_code
_entity_poly.pdbx_strand_id
1 'polypeptide(L)' 'MANRKQRRTRADVERIHTQTEISRRLERAHTLALFLPSDLHRLPYGPMPLWLPSALGYIADDIGDIQRLLNKSTHTR' A
#
# COMPACT_ATOMS: atom_id res chain seq x y z
N MET A 1 33.44 11.41 13.24
CA MET A 1 32.98 11.07 11.87
C MET A 1 32.08 9.83 11.80
N ALA A 2 32.32 8.77 12.60
CA ALA A 2 31.52 7.53 12.58
C ALA A 2 30.01 7.75 12.79
N ASN A 3 29.62 8.60 13.74
CA ASN A 3 28.21 8.88 14.06
C ASN A 3 27.41 9.50 12.89
N ARG A 4 28.09 10.26 12.01
CA ARG A 4 27.46 10.86 10.81
C ARG A 4 27.19 9.83 9.71
N LYS A 5 28.08 8.85 9.55
CA LYS A 5 27.89 7.73 8.60
C LYS A 5 26.74 6.83 9.08
N GLN A 6 26.73 6.46 10.35
CA GLN A 6 25.68 5.62 10.94
C GLN A 6 24.28 6.27 10.85
N ARG A 7 24.18 7.59 11.10
CA ARG A 7 22.92 8.33 10.94
C ARG A 7 22.42 8.36 9.49
N ARG A 8 23.32 8.48 8.51
CA ARG A 8 22.95 8.41 7.08
C ARG A 8 22.45 7.02 6.71
N THR A 9 23.16 5.97 7.10
CA THR A 9 22.75 4.58 6.84
C THR A 9 21.37 4.28 7.43
N ARG A 10 21.09 4.74 8.65
CA ARG A 10 19.76 4.56 9.25
C ARG A 10 18.66 5.29 8.47
N ALA A 11 18.90 6.54 8.07
CA ALA A 11 17.94 7.30 7.27
C ALA A 11 17.70 6.66 5.89
N ASP A 12 18.75 6.12 5.26
CA ASP A 12 18.65 5.42 3.99
C ASP A 12 17.83 4.12 4.12
N VAL A 13 18.05 3.35 5.19
CA VAL A 13 17.26 2.14 5.49
C VAL A 13 15.78 2.48 5.73
N GLU A 14 15.50 3.52 6.52
CA GLU A 14 14.12 3.98 6.77
C GLU A 14 13.43 4.44 5.47
N ARG A 15 14.16 5.12 4.58
CA ARG A 15 13.65 5.52 3.25
C ARG A 15 13.38 4.33 2.34
N ILE A 16 14.32 3.38 2.24
CA ILE A 16 14.15 2.17 1.43
C ILE A 16 12.95 1.37 1.93
N HIS A 17 12.85 1.16 3.25
CA HIS A 17 11.73 0.45 3.85
C HIS A 17 10.38 1.12 3.54
N THR A 18 10.30 2.44 3.66
CA THR A 18 9.10 3.22 3.32
C THR A 18 8.72 3.04 1.85
N GLN A 19 9.70 3.11 0.95
CA GLN A 19 9.47 2.94 -0.49
C GLN A 19 9.00 1.52 -0.82
N THR A 20 9.62 0.50 -0.21
CA THR A 20 9.21 -0.90 -0.39
C THR A 20 7.77 -1.11 0.05
N GLU A 21 7.36 -0.54 1.19
CA GLU A 21 6.00 -0.68 1.68
C GLU A 21 4.96 0.03 0.81
N ILE A 22 5.30 1.23 0.28
CA ILE A 22 4.46 1.91 -0.71
C ILE A 22 4.30 1.05 -1.98
N SER A 23 5.40 0.54 -2.53
CA SER A 23 5.37 -0.29 -3.73
C SER A 23 4.55 -1.57 -3.54
N ARG A 24 4.71 -2.24 -2.40
CA ARG A 24 3.95 -3.46 -2.05
C ARG A 24 2.45 -3.21 -2.01
N ARG A 25 2.02 -2.08 -1.43
CA ARG A 25 0.60 -1.72 -1.32
C ARG A 25 0.01 -1.28 -2.65
N LEU A 26 0.77 -0.53 -3.45
CA LEU A 26 0.37 -0.17 -4.81
C LEU A 26 0.17 -1.41 -5.68
N GLU A 27 1.08 -2.38 -5.62
CA GLU A 27 0.97 -3.63 -6.36
C GLU A 27 -0.27 -4.43 -5.94
N ARG A 28 -0.54 -4.52 -4.63
CA ARG A 28 -1.72 -5.21 -4.11
C ARG A 28 -3.02 -4.53 -4.53
N ALA A 29 -3.12 -3.21 -4.34
CA ALA A 29 -4.30 -2.44 -4.74
C ALA A 29 -4.53 -2.51 -6.25
N HIS A 30 -3.47 -2.42 -7.05
CA HIS A 30 -3.53 -2.58 -8.51
C HIS A 30 -4.02 -3.97 -8.90
N THR A 31 -3.48 -5.02 -8.30
CA THR A 31 -3.89 -6.40 -8.56
C THR A 31 -5.37 -6.59 -8.25
N LEU A 32 -5.84 -6.14 -7.08
CA LEU A 32 -7.25 -6.21 -6.72
C LEU A 32 -8.13 -5.44 -7.72
N ALA A 33 -7.76 -4.20 -8.05
CA ALA A 33 -8.51 -3.38 -8.99
C ALA A 33 -8.53 -3.94 -10.42
N LEU A 34 -7.47 -4.66 -10.83
CA LEU A 34 -7.36 -5.27 -12.16
C LEU A 34 -8.29 -6.47 -12.32
N PHE A 35 -8.40 -7.32 -11.29
CA PHE A 35 -9.21 -8.53 -11.35
C PHE A 35 -10.67 -8.30 -10.96
N LEU A 36 -10.94 -7.28 -10.15
CA LEU A 36 -12.28 -6.96 -9.64
C LEU A 36 -13.35 -6.85 -10.74
N PRO A 37 -13.13 -6.17 -11.88
CA PRO A 37 -14.12 -6.14 -12.97
C PRO A 37 -14.42 -7.53 -13.54
N SER A 38 -13.42 -8.40 -13.67
CA SER A 38 -13.62 -9.76 -14.18
C SER A 38 -14.50 -10.57 -13.24
N ASP A 39 -14.23 -10.48 -11.93
CA ASP A 39 -15.01 -11.15 -10.89
C ASP A 39 -16.45 -10.65 -10.83
N LEU A 40 -16.67 -9.34 -10.99
CA LEU A 40 -18.01 -8.74 -11.06
C LEU A 40 -18.84 -9.25 -12.25
N HIS A 41 -18.21 -9.55 -13.38
CA HIS A 41 -18.91 -10.07 -14.56
C HIS A 41 -19.13 -11.58 -14.50
N ARG A 42 -18.24 -12.33 -13.84
CA ARG A 42 -18.24 -13.80 -13.86
C ARG A 42 -18.97 -14.43 -12.67
N LEU A 43 -18.91 -13.80 -11.50
CA LEU A 43 -19.47 -14.38 -10.29
C LEU A 43 -20.96 -14.08 -10.17
N PRO A 44 -21.76 -15.02 -9.68
CA PRO A 44 -23.17 -14.75 -9.40
C PRO A 44 -23.30 -13.60 -8.39
N TYR A 45 -24.36 -12.81 -8.53
CA TYR A 45 -24.62 -11.69 -7.62
C TYR A 45 -24.83 -12.12 -6.16
N GLY A 46 -25.25 -13.36 -5.90
CA GLY A 46 -25.52 -13.88 -4.56
C GLY A 46 -24.33 -13.81 -3.58
N PRO A 47 -23.13 -14.28 -3.94
CA PRO A 47 -21.94 -14.17 -3.09
C PRO A 47 -21.26 -12.79 -3.12
N MET A 48 -21.60 -11.91 -4.07
CA MET A 48 -20.96 -10.59 -4.22
C MET A 48 -20.94 -9.77 -2.92
N PRO A 49 -22.04 -9.68 -2.13
CA PRO A 49 -22.03 -8.96 -0.86
C PRO A 49 -21.05 -9.51 0.20
N LEU A 50 -20.60 -10.76 0.08
CA LEU A 50 -19.71 -11.38 1.07
C LEU A 50 -18.24 -10.97 0.87
N TRP A 51 -17.82 -10.73 -0.37
CA TRP A 51 -16.42 -10.48 -0.70
C TRP A 51 -16.16 -9.06 -1.25
N LEU A 52 -17.12 -8.46 -1.96
CA LEU A 52 -16.94 -7.15 -2.60
C LEU A 52 -16.63 -6.03 -1.61
N PRO A 53 -17.33 -5.90 -0.45
CA PRO A 53 -16.98 -4.87 0.53
C PRO A 53 -15.57 -5.05 1.07
N SER A 54 -15.12 -6.29 1.28
CA SER A 54 -13.77 -6.60 1.76
C SER A 54 -12.71 -6.22 0.72
N ALA A 55 -12.93 -6.53 -0.56
CA ALA A 55 -12.01 -6.16 -1.64
C ALA A 55 -11.87 -4.63 -1.77
N LEU A 56 -12.99 -3.90 -1.72
CA LEU A 56 -12.99 -2.44 -1.73
C LEU A 56 -12.33 -1.86 -0.47
N GLY A 57 -12.58 -2.46 0.69
CA GLY A 57 -11.94 -2.11 1.96
C GLY A 57 -10.42 -2.22 1.89
N TYR A 58 -9.89 -3.33 1.35
CA TYR A 58 -8.44 -3.49 1.18
C TYR A 58 -7.81 -2.42 0.29
N ILE A 59 -8.48 -2.04 -0.81
CA ILE A 59 -8.02 -0.97 -1.70
C ILE A 59 -8.03 0.38 -0.95
N ALA A 60 -9.09 0.68 -0.21
CA ALA A 60 -9.21 1.91 0.56
C ALA A 60 -8.16 2.00 1.67
N ASP A 61 -7.93 0.92 2.40
CA ASP A 61 -6.89 0.82 3.43
C ASP A 61 -5.50 1.02 2.84
N ASP A 62 -5.23 0.43 1.67
CA ASP A 62 -3.96 0.63 0.97
C ASP A 62 -3.72 2.08 0.56
N ILE A 63 -4.74 2.76 0.04
CA ILE A 63 -4.66 4.19 -0.29
C ILE A 63 -4.38 5.00 0.99
N GLY A 64 -5.11 4.74 2.08
CA GLY A 64 -4.93 5.44 3.35
C GLY A 64 -3.53 5.25 3.93
N ASP A 65 -3.01 4.03 3.90
CA ASP A 65 -1.68 3.73 4.41
C ASP A 65 -0.56 4.31 3.52
N ILE A 66 -0.73 4.30 2.19
CA ILE A 66 0.20 4.98 1.27
C ILE A 66 0.24 6.48 1.59
N GLN A 67 -0.92 7.13 1.78
CA GLN A 67 -0.99 8.54 2.17
C GLN A 67 -0.26 8.80 3.50
N ARG A 68 -0.44 7.93 4.50
CA ARG A 68 0.28 8.02 5.78
C ARG A 68 1.79 7.88 5.61
N LEU A 69 2.26 6.94 4.79
CA LEU A 69 3.70 6.73 4.55
C LEU A 69 4.33 7.92 3.83
N LEU A 70 3.64 8.48 2.82
CA LEU A 70 4.08 9.69 2.13
C LEU A 70 4.15 10.88 3.09
N ASN A 71 3.13 11.09 3.92
CA ASN A 71 3.07 12.20 4.89
C ASN A 71 4.05 12.03 6.07
N LYS A 72 4.43 10.80 6.41
CA LYS A 72 5.48 10.53 7.40
C LYS A 72 6.85 10.95 6.86
N SER A 73 7.11 10.71 5.58
CA SER A 73 8.38 11.09 4.94
C SER A 73 8.56 12.61 4.84
N THR A 74 7.48 13.39 4.74
CA THR A 74 7.53 14.86 4.69
C THR A 74 7.78 15.51 6.06
N HIS A 75 7.35 14.88 7.16
CA HIS A 75 7.59 15.39 8.52
C HIS A 75 8.99 15.09 9.07
N THR A 76 9.72 14.16 8.46
CA THR A 76 11.11 13.82 8.83
C THR A 76 12.18 14.63 8.09
N ARG A 77 11.78 15.63 7.30
CA ARG A 77 12.67 16.40 6.42
C ARG A 77 13.00 17.77 6.98
#